data_AF-A0A7W0Z4X8-F1
#
_entry.id   AF-A0A7W0Z4X8-F1
#
_cell.length_a   1.000
_cell.length_b   1.000
_cell.length_c   1.000
_cell.angle_alpha   90.00
_cell.angle_beta   90.00
_cell.angle_gamma   90.00
#
_symmetry.space_group_name_H-M   'P 1'
#
loop_
_entity.id
_entity.type
_entity.pdbx_description
1 polymer ?
#
loop_
_entity_poly.entity_id
_entity_poly.type
_entity_poly.pdbx_seq_one_letter_code
_entity_poly.pdbx_strand_id
1 'polypeptide(L)'
;MPLWTANYHVVGSASETATDFATVAYAPSGSRLWVDRFDGPTGGFDQASALAVDHRSGVLYVTGTSESQPGPTGALDATTVAYGA
;
A
#
# COMPACT_ATOMS: atom_id res chain seq x y z
N MET A 1 -24.51 -14.89 -9.64
CA MET A 1 -23.19 -14.97 -10.31
C MET A 1 -22.20 -14.24 -9.41
N PRO A 2 -21.32 -14.87 -8.62
CA PRO A 2 -20.42 -14.12 -7.75
C PRO A 2 -19.23 -13.59 -8.57
N LEU A 3 -19.04 -12.27 -8.49
CA LEU A 3 -18.03 -11.48 -9.20
C LEU A 3 -16.66 -11.64 -8.52
N TRP A 4 -15.80 -12.51 -9.05
CA TRP A 4 -14.38 -12.61 -8.64
C TRP A 4 -13.43 -11.82 -9.55
N THR A 5 -13.95 -10.99 -10.46
CA THR A 5 -13.12 -10.20 -11.38
C THR A 5 -12.95 -8.77 -10.88
N ALA A 6 -12.30 -8.61 -9.74
CA ALA A 6 -11.60 -7.37 -9.44
C ALA A 6 -10.11 -7.61 -9.73
N ASN A 7 -9.71 -7.32 -10.97
CA ASN A 7 -8.31 -7.27 -11.34
C ASN A 7 -7.73 -5.98 -10.74
N TYR A 8 -7.29 -6.04 -9.48
CA TYR A 8 -6.64 -4.91 -8.82
C TYR A 8 -5.25 -4.71 -9.42
N HIS A 9 -5.09 -3.67 -10.24
CA HIS A 9 -3.77 -3.18 -10.63
C HIS A 9 -3.33 -2.13 -9.61
N VAL A 10 -2.35 -2.48 -8.77
CA VAL A 10 -1.87 -1.66 -7.65
C VAL A 10 -0.42 -1.29 -7.90
N VAL A 11 -0.08 0.00 -7.88
CA VAL A 11 1.30 0.47 -8.06
C VAL A 11 1.62 1.65 -7.14
N GLY A 12 2.63 1.43 -6.28
CA GLY A 12 3.86 2.25 -6.18
C GLY A 12 3.83 3.61 -5.45
N SER A 13 4.87 3.82 -4.66
CA SER A 13 5.17 4.94 -3.74
C SER A 13 5.20 6.34 -4.38
N ALA A 14 4.86 7.37 -3.60
CA ALA A 14 4.85 8.76 -4.04
C ALA A 14 5.67 9.65 -3.09
N SER A 15 6.80 10.14 -3.58
CA SER A 15 7.67 11.14 -2.94
C SER A 15 7.24 12.55 -3.32
N GLU A 16 7.37 13.52 -2.39
CA GLU A 16 8.18 14.73 -2.67
C GLU A 16 8.93 15.26 -1.42
N THR A 17 8.53 14.99 -0.18
CA THR A 17 9.29 15.49 1.00
C THR A 17 9.28 14.63 2.28
N ALA A 18 8.43 13.60 2.34
CA ALA A 18 8.42 12.51 3.31
C ALA A 18 7.77 11.33 2.55
N THR A 19 8.29 10.12 2.69
CA THR A 19 8.05 9.09 1.68
C THR A 19 6.84 8.30 2.11
N ASP A 20 5.63 8.69 1.73
CA ASP A 20 4.46 7.83 1.99
C ASP A 20 4.29 6.86 0.82
N PHE A 21 3.68 5.69 1.06
CA PHE A 21 3.21 4.86 -0.04
C PHE A 21 1.71 4.97 -0.25
N ALA A 22 1.31 5.10 -1.52
CA ALA A 22 -0.08 5.12 -1.93
C ALA A 22 -0.47 3.77 -2.54
N THR A 23 -1.68 3.33 -2.23
CA THR A 23 -2.32 2.16 -2.82
C THR A 23 -3.53 2.64 -3.62
N VAL A 24 -3.61 2.28 -4.89
CA VAL A 24 -4.71 2.69 -5.78
C VAL A 24 -5.34 1.46 -6.39
N ALA A 25 -6.66 1.36 -6.32
CA ALA A 25 -7.41 0.32 -7.02
C ALA A 25 -8.13 0.88 -8.25
N TYR A 26 -8.17 0.05 -9.29
CA TYR A 26 -8.86 0.34 -10.55
C TYR A 26 -9.85 -0.78 -10.88
N ALA A 27 -10.93 -0.42 -11.56
CA ALA A 27 -11.85 -1.34 -12.22
C ALA A 27 -11.20 -1.91 -13.49
N PRO A 28 -11.69 -3.04 -14.02
CA PRO A 28 -11.25 -3.56 -15.32
C PRO A 28 -11.39 -2.57 -16.48
N SER A 29 -12.29 -1.58 -16.36
CA SER A 29 -12.45 -0.48 -17.32
C SER A 29 -11.32 0.57 -17.27
N GLY A 30 -10.39 0.46 -16.31
CA GLY A 30 -9.39 1.49 -16.01
C GLY A 30 -9.92 2.63 -15.15
N SER A 31 -11.18 2.60 -14.72
CA SER A 31 -11.74 3.60 -13.80
C SER A 31 -11.18 3.43 -12.40
N ARG A 32 -10.72 4.51 -11.75
CA ARG A 32 -10.23 4.45 -10.37
C ARG A 32 -11.39 4.14 -9.41
N LEU A 33 -11.20 3.16 -8.55
CA LEU A 33 -12.13 2.76 -7.51
C LEU A 33 -11.86 3.51 -6.21
N TRP A 34 -10.62 3.45 -5.72
CA TRP A 34 -10.21 4.10 -4.47
C TRP A 34 -8.70 4.40 -4.45
N VAL A 35 -8.31 5.27 -3.52
CA VAL A 35 -6.94 5.62 -3.17
C VAL A 35 -6.83 5.56 -1.67
N ASP A 36 -5.76 4.92 -1.17
CA ASP A 36 -5.37 5.00 0.23
C ASP A 36 -3.88 5.34 0.35
N ARG A 37 -3.52 6.03 1.43
CA ARG A 37 -2.13 6.41 1.73
C ARG A 37 -1.76 5.87 3.09
N PHE A 38 -0.64 5.17 3.15
CA PHE A 38 -0.02 4.79 4.40
C PHE A 38 1.05 5.82 4.73
N ASP A 39 0.91 6.39 5.92
CA ASP A 39 1.86 7.25 6.60
C ASP A 39 2.17 6.59 7.95
N GLY A 40 3.43 6.23 8.14
CA GLY A 40 3.92 5.53 9.32
C GLY A 40 3.80 6.36 10.60
N PRO A 41 4.02 5.74 11.77
CA PRO A 41 3.79 6.38 13.07
C PRO A 41 4.63 7.65 13.31
N THR A 42 5.72 7.84 12.55
CA THR A 42 6.61 9.00 12.69
C THR A 42 6.49 10.02 11.57
N GLY A 43 5.63 9.83 10.56
CA GLY A 43 5.59 10.75 9.42
C GLY A 43 6.84 10.70 8.55
N GLY A 44 7.56 9.58 8.56
CA GLY A 44 8.94 9.45 8.06
C GLY A 44 9.05 8.81 6.68
N PHE A 45 10.10 8.02 6.46
CA PHE A 45 10.27 7.25 5.22
C PHE A 45 9.47 5.93 5.25
N ASP A 46 8.47 5.82 4.38
CA ASP A 46 7.64 4.64 4.12
C ASP A 46 7.70 4.19 2.65
N GLN A 47 8.14 2.95 2.42
CA GLN A 47 8.30 2.41 1.08
C GLN A 47 7.64 1.04 0.96
N ALA A 48 6.65 0.93 0.07
CA ALA A 48 6.13 -0.35 -0.37
C ALA A 48 7.16 -1.10 -1.23
N SER A 49 7.35 -2.39 -0.96
CA SER A 49 8.29 -3.26 -1.66
C SER A 49 7.62 -4.40 -2.43
N ALA A 50 6.48 -4.90 -1.93
CA ALA A 50 5.73 -5.98 -2.56
C ALA A 50 4.24 -5.94 -2.19
N LEU A 51 3.43 -6.65 -2.96
CA LEU A 51 2.01 -6.84 -2.69
C LEU A 51 1.54 -8.24 -3.10
N ALA A 52 0.48 -8.72 -2.44
CA ALA A 52 -0.19 -9.97 -2.75
C ALA A 52 -1.69 -9.86 -2.50
N VAL A 53 -2.50 -10.52 -3.33
CA VAL A 53 -3.95 -10.60 -3.15
C VAL A 53 -4.32 -12.02 -2.76
N ASP A 54 -5.06 -12.17 -1.66
CA ASP A 54 -5.75 -13.41 -1.37
C ASP A 54 -7.04 -13.48 -2.19
N HIS A 55 -7.01 -14.26 -3.28
CA HIS A 55 -8.14 -14.41 -4.18
C HIS A 55 -9.37 -15.10 -3.55
N ARG A 56 -9.24 -15.71 -2.36
CA ARG A 56 -10.39 -16.30 -1.64
C ARG A 56 -11.15 -15.29 -0.80
N SER A 57 -10.44 -14.35 -0.19
CA SER A 57 -11.05 -13.32 0.68
C SER A 57 -11.19 -11.96 -0.01
N GLY A 58 -10.45 -11.72 -1.09
CA GLY A 58 -10.34 -10.42 -1.75
C GLY A 58 -9.39 -9.44 -1.05
N VAL A 59 -8.69 -9.87 0.00
CA VAL A 59 -7.80 -9.00 0.77
C VAL A 59 -6.51 -8.75 0.00
N LEU A 60 -6.13 -7.48 -0.12
CA LEU A 60 -4.84 -7.04 -0.63
C LEU A 60 -3.90 -6.78 0.53
N TYR A 61 -2.73 -7.39 0.51
CA TYR A 61 -1.63 -7.13 1.43
C TYR A 61 -0.55 -6.35 0.70
N VAL A 62 -0.10 -5.25 1.30
CA VAL A 62 1.05 -4.45 0.85
C VAL A 62 2.10 -4.49 1.94
N THR A 63 3.32 -4.88 1.59
CA THR A 63 4.45 -4.92 2.53
C THR A 63 5.57 -3.98 2.10
N GLY A 64 6.36 -3.53 3.06
CA GLY A 64 7.33 -2.47 2.89
C GLY A 64 8.15 -2.20 4.13
N THR A 65 8.86 -1.08 4.12
CA THR A 65 9.57 -0.53 5.28
C THR A 65 8.94 0.78 5.69
N SER A 66 8.85 1.03 7.00
CA SER A 66 8.37 2.28 7.58
C SER A 66 9.40 2.80 8.58
N GLU A 67 9.64 4.10 8.61
CA GLU A 67 10.47 4.71 9.65
C GLU A 67 9.68 4.68 10.96
N SER A 68 10.32 4.13 12.00
CA SER A 68 9.69 4.00 13.32
C SER A 68 10.27 4.96 14.36
N GLN A 69 11.35 5.67 14.03
CA GLN A 69 11.94 6.69 14.90
C GLN A 69 12.55 7.84 14.07
N PRO A 70 12.27 9.12 14.41
CA PRO A 70 12.92 10.25 13.76
C PRO A 70 14.40 10.33 14.12
N GLY A 71 15.29 10.47 13.13
CA GLY A 71 16.70 10.78 13.39
C GLY A 71 17.69 10.40 12.29
N PRO A 72 18.98 10.74 12.43
CA PRO A 72 20.00 10.62 11.38
C PRO A 72 20.30 9.18 10.94
N THR A 73 19.81 8.17 11.66
CA THR A 73 19.96 6.75 11.31
C THR A 73 18.65 6.08 10.93
N GLY A 74 17.51 6.78 10.97
CA GLY A 74 16.14 6.31 10.67
C GLY A 74 15.96 4.80 10.78
N ALA A 75 15.56 4.28 11.94
CA ALA A 75 15.29 2.85 12.09
C ALA A 75 14.09 2.48 11.20
N LEU A 76 14.30 1.56 10.25
CA LEU A 76 13.25 1.05 9.39
C LEU A 76 12.67 -0.24 9.99
N ASP A 77 11.36 -0.25 10.19
CA ASP A 77 10.60 -1.43 10.58
C ASP A 77 9.87 -2.03 9.38
N ALA A 78 9.82 -3.36 9.33
CA ALA A 78 9.01 -4.07 8.34
C ALA A 78 7.52 -3.83 8.61
N THR A 79 6.80 -3.35 7.60
CA THR A 79 5.38 -2.99 7.69
C THR A 79 4.57 -3.82 6.71
N THR A 80 3.36 -4.24 7.13
CA THR A 80 2.36 -4.83 6.25
C THR A 80 1.01 -4.19 6.51
N VAL A 81 0.37 -3.67 5.46
CA VAL A 81 -0.98 -3.11 5.49
C VAL A 81 -1.92 -4.03 4.72
N ALA A 82 -3.09 -4.31 5.28
CA ALA A 82 -4.12 -5.13 4.65
C ALA A 82 -5.33 -4.26 4.29
N TYR A 83 -5.79 -4.36 3.04
CA TYR A 83 -6.97 -3.68 2.53
C TYR A 83 -8.06 -4.71 2.23
N GLY A 84 -9.21 -4.57 2.89
CA GLY A 84 -10.39 -5.42 2.67
C GLY A 84 -11.21 -4.99 1.45
N ALA A 85 -12.05 -5.91 0.97
CA ALA A 85 -13.02 -5.68 -0.10
C ALA A 85 -14.27 -4.94 0.40
#